data_AF-A0A919I7G9-F1
#
_entry.id   AF-A0A919I7G9-F1
#
_cell.length_a   1.000
_cell.length_b   1.000
_cell.length_c   1.000
_cell.angle_alpha   90.00
_cell.angle_beta   90.00
_cell.angle_gamma   90.00
#
_symmetry.space_group_name_H-M   'P 1'
#
loop_
_entity.id
_entity.type
_entity.pdbx_description
1 polymer ?
#
loop_
_entity_poly.entity_id
_entity_poly.type
_entity_poly.pdbx_seq_one_letter_code
_entity_poly.pdbx_strand_id
1 'polypeptide(L)'
;MEKQRAEAAGRVYVPEPSWWDKFAQKLNASVPVAQEKEIELDHNYDGIKELDNHLPPWWKWLFYVSIIWAVIYIGIYHFAYSLPLSREEYENEVALATEEQQRFEASQPKAAIDESTLVYNADATIIERGKAVFAKNTCASCHRNDGGGNSIGPNLTDEYWLHGGGIKNVFTTIKNGVVEKGMPAWGKAMKPSDVRDVTFFVLSLQGTKPTNPKAPQGELYKPEPVTAKPDSSKTTALK
;
A
#
# COMPACT_ATOMS: atom_id res chain seq x y z
N MET A 1 -18.27 -61.24 5.05
CA MET A 1 -19.15 -62.38 4.71
C MET A 1 -19.11 -62.70 3.22
N GLU A 2 -19.37 -61.75 2.32
CA GLU A 2 -19.41 -62.02 0.86
C GLU A 2 -18.05 -62.31 0.22
N LYS A 3 -17.00 -61.57 0.59
CA LYS A 3 -15.63 -61.81 0.14
C LYS A 3 -15.13 -63.22 0.48
N GLN A 4 -15.33 -63.64 1.72
CA GLN A 4 -14.97 -64.97 2.22
C GLN A 4 -15.79 -66.09 1.54
N ARG A 5 -17.05 -65.83 1.17
CA ARG A 5 -17.90 -66.77 0.43
C ARG A 5 -17.48 -66.91 -1.05
N ALA A 6 -17.03 -65.83 -1.68
CA ALA A 6 -16.52 -65.85 -3.06
C ALA A 6 -15.15 -66.55 -3.14
N GLU A 7 -14.26 -66.30 -2.17
CA GLU A 7 -12.97 -66.97 -2.03
C GLU A 7 -13.13 -68.48 -1.78
N ALA A 8 -14.07 -68.88 -0.90
CA ALA A 8 -14.40 -70.29 -0.67
C ALA A 8 -15.03 -70.99 -1.89
N ALA A 9 -15.63 -70.24 -2.82
CA ALA A 9 -16.25 -70.74 -4.04
C ALA A 9 -15.34 -70.64 -5.29
N GLY A 10 -14.07 -70.22 -5.13
CA GLY A 10 -13.11 -70.09 -6.23
C GLY A 10 -13.45 -69.02 -7.27
N ARG A 11 -14.27 -68.01 -6.91
CA ARG A 11 -14.67 -66.92 -7.81
C ARG A 11 -13.96 -65.62 -7.42
N VAL A 12 -13.59 -64.81 -8.41
CA VAL A 12 -13.04 -63.46 -8.20
C VAL A 12 -14.12 -62.59 -7.55
N TYR A 13 -13.87 -62.10 -6.34
CA TYR A 13 -14.77 -61.19 -5.64
C TYR A 13 -14.72 -59.80 -6.29
N VAL A 14 -15.81 -59.38 -6.93
CA VAL A 14 -16.01 -58.01 -7.39
C VAL A 14 -16.96 -57.33 -6.40
N PRO A 15 -16.51 -56.33 -5.61
CA PRO A 15 -17.41 -55.63 -4.70
C PRO A 15 -18.50 -54.91 -5.51
N GLU A 16 -19.75 -54.95 -5.04
CA GLU A 16 -20.80 -54.14 -5.63
C GLU A 16 -20.39 -52.66 -5.56
N PRO A 17 -20.50 -51.90 -6.68
CA PRO A 17 -20.09 -50.51 -6.69
C PRO A 17 -20.92 -49.71 -5.69
N SER A 18 -20.25 -48.92 -4.87
CA SER A 18 -20.87 -48.01 -3.92
C SER A 18 -21.80 -47.05 -4.65
N TRP A 19 -22.74 -46.45 -3.93
CA TRP A 19 -23.58 -45.38 -4.48
C TRP A 19 -22.73 -44.22 -5.04
N TRP A 20 -21.58 -43.94 -4.42
CA TRP A 20 -20.59 -42.98 -4.91
C TRP A 20 -19.95 -43.42 -6.23
N ASP A 21 -19.63 -44.71 -6.39
CA ASP A 21 -19.04 -45.24 -7.61
C ASP A 21 -20.04 -45.17 -8.77
N LYS A 22 -21.32 -45.49 -8.50
CA LYS A 22 -22.41 -45.36 -9.49
C LYS A 22 -22.64 -43.90 -9.87
N PHE A 23 -22.51 -42.97 -8.93
CA PHE A 23 -22.62 -41.54 -9.18
C PHE A 23 -21.42 -40.99 -9.98
N ALA A 24 -20.20 -41.34 -9.59
CA ALA A 24 -18.98 -40.95 -10.29
C ALA A 24 -18.94 -41.53 -11.72
N GLN A 25 -19.38 -42.77 -11.90
CA GLN A 25 -19.54 -43.38 -13.23
C GLN A 25 -20.59 -42.64 -14.07
N LYS A 26 -21.69 -42.15 -13.48
CA LYS A 26 -22.64 -41.31 -14.23
C LYS A 26 -22.07 -39.94 -14.61
N LEU A 27 -21.21 -39.36 -13.78
CA LEU A 27 -20.58 -38.08 -14.05
C LEU A 27 -19.50 -38.18 -15.13
N ASN A 28 -18.66 -39.22 -15.08
CA ASN A 28 -17.54 -39.40 -16.00
C ASN A 28 -17.91 -40.20 -17.25
N ALA A 29 -18.86 -41.12 -17.12
CA ALA A 29 -19.42 -42.01 -18.13
C ALA A 29 -18.43 -42.79 -19.01
N SER A 30 -17.11 -42.68 -18.78
CA SER A 30 -16.04 -43.31 -19.55
C SER A 30 -16.17 -44.83 -19.67
N VAL A 31 -15.85 -45.34 -20.87
CA VAL A 31 -15.75 -46.79 -21.13
C VAL A 31 -14.63 -47.40 -20.26
N PRO A 32 -14.85 -48.56 -19.62
CA PRO A 32 -13.82 -49.22 -18.82
C PRO A 32 -12.60 -49.65 -19.65
N VAL A 33 -11.41 -49.63 -19.03
CA VAL A 33 -10.13 -50.01 -19.69
C VAL A 33 -10.18 -51.37 -20.39
N ALA A 34 -10.89 -52.33 -19.81
CA ALA A 34 -11.04 -53.68 -20.38
C ALA A 34 -11.79 -53.71 -21.73
N GLN A 35 -12.53 -52.65 -22.07
CA GLN A 35 -13.33 -52.50 -23.29
C GLN A 35 -12.78 -51.43 -24.25
N GLU A 36 -11.62 -50.83 -23.95
CA GLU A 36 -11.03 -49.76 -24.78
C GLU A 36 -10.77 -50.18 -26.22
N LYS A 37 -10.45 -51.47 -26.45
CA LYS A 37 -10.21 -52.01 -27.80
C LYS A 37 -11.45 -51.93 -28.70
N GLU A 38 -12.65 -51.86 -28.13
CA GLU A 38 -13.90 -51.78 -28.89
C GLU A 38 -14.19 -50.35 -29.41
N ILE A 39 -13.55 -49.34 -28.81
CA ILE A 39 -13.71 -47.92 -29.15
C ILE A 39 -12.41 -47.30 -29.68
N GLU A 40 -11.39 -48.12 -29.92
CA GLU A 40 -10.13 -47.68 -30.51
C GLU A 40 -10.34 -47.35 -31.99
N LEU A 41 -9.88 -46.18 -32.42
CA LEU A 41 -9.91 -45.78 -33.83
C LEU A 41 -8.87 -46.56 -34.64
N ASP A 42 -9.17 -46.84 -35.92
CA ASP A 42 -8.35 -47.70 -36.79
C ASP A 42 -6.94 -47.16 -37.11
N HIS A 43 -6.63 -45.91 -36.74
CA HIS A 43 -5.35 -45.27 -37.04
C HIS A 43 -4.43 -45.26 -35.83
N ASN A 44 -3.15 -45.54 -36.09
CA ASN A 44 -2.08 -45.50 -35.10
C ASN A 44 -1.01 -44.51 -35.56
N TYR A 45 -0.72 -43.54 -34.71
CA TYR A 45 0.30 -42.53 -34.95
C TYR A 45 1.43 -42.72 -33.94
N ASP A 46 2.57 -43.25 -34.40
CA ASP A 46 3.77 -43.42 -33.56
C ASP A 46 3.52 -44.17 -32.23
N GLY A 47 2.68 -45.21 -32.29
CA GLY A 47 2.29 -46.01 -31.13
C GLY A 47 1.13 -45.42 -30.31
N ILE A 48 0.69 -44.19 -30.60
CA ILE A 48 -0.47 -43.56 -29.96
C ILE A 48 -1.75 -43.93 -30.73
N LYS A 49 -2.74 -44.39 -29.99
CA LYS A 49 -4.07 -44.78 -30.48
C LYS A 49 -5.11 -43.88 -29.83
N GLU A 50 -6.11 -43.49 -30.61
CA GLU A 50 -7.17 -42.61 -30.15
C GLU A 50 -8.43 -43.41 -29.82
N LEU A 51 -9.15 -43.00 -28.76
CA LEU A 51 -10.39 -43.63 -28.32
C LEU A 51 -11.58 -42.75 -28.72
N ASP A 52 -12.60 -43.33 -29.34
CA ASP A 52 -13.88 -42.67 -29.61
C ASP A 52 -14.78 -42.69 -28.37
N ASN A 53 -14.32 -42.03 -27.30
CA ASN A 53 -15.07 -41.91 -26.06
C ASN A 53 -16.00 -40.69 -26.11
N HIS A 54 -17.17 -40.80 -25.51
CA HIS A 54 -18.07 -39.67 -25.39
C HIS A 54 -17.54 -38.66 -24.37
N LEU A 55 -17.84 -37.38 -24.61
CA LEU A 55 -17.47 -36.30 -23.71
C LEU A 55 -18.10 -36.51 -22.32
N PRO A 56 -17.32 -36.35 -21.22
CA PRO A 56 -17.85 -36.46 -19.87
C PRO A 56 -19.08 -35.56 -19.67
N PRO A 57 -20.21 -36.10 -19.18
CA PRO A 57 -21.42 -35.33 -18.95
C PRO A 57 -21.20 -34.04 -18.16
N TRP A 58 -20.37 -34.07 -17.10
CA TRP A 58 -20.06 -32.87 -16.31
C TRP A 58 -19.39 -31.77 -17.13
N TRP A 59 -18.50 -32.14 -18.06
CA TRP A 59 -17.78 -31.20 -18.92
C TRP A 59 -18.74 -30.52 -19.91
N LYS A 60 -19.65 -31.29 -20.52
CA LYS A 60 -20.67 -30.74 -21.42
C LYS A 60 -21.59 -29.76 -20.69
N TRP A 61 -22.00 -30.09 -19.47
CA TRP A 61 -22.82 -29.19 -18.67
C TRP A 61 -22.07 -27.92 -18.29
N LEU A 62 -20.80 -28.01 -17.89
CA LEU A 62 -19.97 -26.83 -17.63
C LEU A 62 -19.86 -25.94 -18.87
N PHE A 63 -19.65 -26.54 -20.04
CA PHE A 63 -19.63 -25.83 -21.31
C PHE A 63 -20.95 -25.08 -21.57
N TYR A 64 -22.11 -25.73 -21.43
CA TYR A 64 -23.41 -25.07 -21.60
C TYR A 64 -23.68 -23.99 -20.56
N VAL A 65 -23.32 -24.22 -19.29
CA VAL A 65 -23.45 -23.21 -18.22
C VAL A 65 -22.63 -21.97 -18.56
N SER A 66 -21.41 -22.14 -19.09
CA SER A 66 -20.56 -21.02 -19.48
C SER A 66 -21.18 -20.17 -20.60
N ILE A 67 -21.84 -20.82 -21.56
CA ILE A 67 -22.57 -20.15 -22.66
C ILE A 67 -23.75 -19.36 -22.10
N ILE A 68 -24.56 -19.97 -21.23
CA ILE A 68 -25.70 -19.31 -20.59
C ILE A 68 -25.23 -18.10 -19.77
N TRP A 69 -24.15 -18.28 -18.99
CA TRP A 69 -23.55 -17.20 -18.21
C TRP A 69 -23.08 -16.04 -19.09
N ALA A 70 -22.43 -16.32 -20.23
CA ALA A 70 -22.00 -15.30 -21.16
C ALA A 70 -23.18 -14.49 -21.73
N VAL A 71 -24.28 -15.15 -22.10
CA VAL A 71 -25.49 -14.48 -22.60
C VAL A 71 -26.10 -13.59 -21.51
N ILE A 72 -26.21 -14.08 -20.27
CA ILE A 72 -26.71 -13.30 -19.13
C ILE A 72 -25.81 -12.09 -18.86
N TYR A 73 -24.48 -12.29 -18.85
CA TYR A 73 -23.50 -11.24 -18.60
C TYR A 73 -23.63 -10.11 -19.62
N ILE A 74 -23.66 -10.44 -20.92
CA ILE A 74 -23.83 -9.44 -21.98
C ILE A 74 -25.21 -8.76 -21.84
N GLY A 75 -26.26 -9.52 -21.55
CA GLY A 75 -27.60 -9.00 -21.26
C GLY A 75 -27.60 -7.93 -20.17
N ILE A 76 -26.91 -8.19 -19.06
CA ILE A 76 -26.86 -7.30 -17.89
C ILE A 76 -25.99 -6.05 -18.16
N TYR A 77 -24.75 -6.24 -18.62
CA TYR A 77 -23.78 -5.15 -18.72
C TYR A 77 -23.92 -4.31 -20.00
N HIS A 78 -24.32 -4.90 -21.12
CA HIS A 78 -24.31 -4.22 -22.43
C HIS A 78 -25.70 -3.90 -22.99
N PHE A 79 -26.76 -4.51 -22.46
CA PHE A 79 -28.13 -4.23 -22.93
C PHE A 79 -29.03 -3.62 -21.86
N ALA A 80 -29.06 -4.20 -20.66
CA ALA A 80 -29.88 -3.70 -19.56
C ALA A 80 -29.22 -2.54 -18.81
N TYR A 81 -27.89 -2.43 -18.87
CA TYR A 81 -27.08 -1.45 -18.14
C TYR A 81 -27.43 -1.39 -16.63
N SER A 82 -27.80 -2.54 -16.06
CA SER A 82 -28.27 -2.63 -14.68
C SER A 82 -27.15 -2.74 -13.65
N LEU A 83 -25.92 -3.04 -14.10
CA LEU A 83 -24.70 -3.07 -13.28
C LEU A 83 -23.62 -2.19 -13.93
N PRO A 84 -22.80 -1.50 -13.11
CA PRO A 84 -21.77 -0.61 -13.61
C PRO A 84 -20.63 -1.40 -14.28
N LEU A 85 -20.13 -0.89 -15.40
CA LEU A 85 -18.89 -1.43 -15.97
C LEU A 85 -17.69 -1.06 -15.09
N SER A 86 -16.56 -1.75 -15.28
CA SER A 86 -15.34 -1.57 -14.47
C SER A 86 -14.89 -0.10 -14.33
N ARG A 87 -15.08 0.73 -15.36
CA ARG A 87 -14.75 2.16 -15.28
C ARG A 87 -15.68 2.92 -14.35
N GLU A 88 -16.98 2.67 -14.46
CA GLU A 88 -17.99 3.31 -13.61
C GLU A 88 -17.85 2.86 -12.16
N GLU A 89 -17.54 1.57 -11.94
CA GLU A 89 -17.21 1.05 -10.61
C GLU A 89 -16.00 1.76 -10.01
N TYR A 90 -14.92 1.94 -10.78
CA TYR A 90 -13.75 2.72 -10.35
C TYR A 90 -14.12 4.17 -9.99
N GLU A 91 -14.92 4.84 -10.83
CA GLU A 91 -15.34 6.22 -10.58
C GLU A 91 -16.20 6.32 -9.30
N ASN A 92 -17.07 5.34 -9.05
CA ASN A 92 -17.86 5.25 -7.82
C ASN A 92 -16.98 5.05 -6.57
N GLU A 93 -16.02 4.12 -6.63
CA GLU A 93 -15.08 3.85 -5.53
C GLU A 93 -14.22 5.09 -5.22
N VAL A 94 -13.73 5.78 -6.25
CA VAL A 94 -12.97 7.02 -6.07
C VAL A 94 -13.84 8.12 -5.45
N ALA A 95 -15.09 8.25 -5.88
CA ALA A 95 -16.01 9.22 -5.31
C ALA A 95 -16.27 8.96 -3.81
N LEU A 96 -16.48 7.69 -3.44
CA LEU A 96 -16.66 7.27 -2.05
C LEU A 96 -15.39 7.54 -1.22
N ALA A 97 -14.21 7.16 -1.72
CA ALA A 97 -12.95 7.42 -1.04
C ALA A 97 -12.66 8.92 -0.88
N THR A 98 -13.01 9.73 -1.88
CA THR A 98 -12.87 11.19 -1.82
C THR A 98 -13.79 11.78 -0.77
N GLU A 99 -15.05 11.33 -0.72
CA GLU A 99 -16.00 11.76 0.30
C GLU A 99 -15.54 11.37 1.71
N GLU A 100 -15.06 10.14 1.90
CA GLU A 100 -14.50 9.69 3.18
C GLU A 100 -13.30 10.53 3.59
N GLN A 101 -12.39 10.81 2.65
CA GLN A 101 -11.24 11.68 2.90
C GLN A 101 -11.69 13.09 3.30
N GLN A 102 -12.67 13.66 2.61
CA GLN A 102 -13.22 14.98 2.94
C GLN A 102 -13.89 14.98 4.32
N ARG A 103 -14.67 13.94 4.66
CA ARG A 103 -15.28 13.79 5.99
C ARG A 103 -14.23 13.65 7.07
N PHE A 104 -13.17 12.88 6.82
CA PHE A 104 -12.04 12.76 7.73
C PHE A 104 -11.35 14.12 7.93
N GLU A 105 -11.06 14.83 6.83
CA GLU A 105 -10.48 16.18 6.87
C GLU A 105 -11.38 17.24 7.52
N ALA A 106 -12.70 17.11 7.44
CA ALA A 106 -13.64 18.01 8.11
C ALA A 106 -13.77 17.68 9.61
N SER A 107 -13.74 16.39 9.96
CA SER A 107 -13.83 15.91 11.35
C SER A 107 -12.55 16.14 12.15
N GLN A 108 -11.41 16.18 11.46
CA GLN A 108 -10.12 16.53 12.00
C GLN A 108 -9.89 18.00 11.64
N PRO A 109 -10.05 18.98 12.56
CA PRO A 109 -9.53 20.30 12.29
C PRO A 109 -8.05 20.14 11.99
N LYS A 110 -7.65 20.24 10.71
CA LYS A 110 -6.26 20.48 10.34
C LYS A 110 -5.89 21.70 11.17
N ALA A 111 -5.14 21.52 12.25
CA ALA A 111 -4.25 22.56 12.70
C ALA A 111 -3.33 22.75 11.50
N ALA A 112 -3.74 23.61 10.58
CA ALA A 112 -2.96 24.01 9.44
C ALA A 112 -1.78 24.74 10.05
N ILE A 113 -0.76 23.97 10.40
CA ILE A 113 0.55 24.51 10.74
C ILE A 113 1.04 25.06 9.41
N ASP A 114 0.66 26.31 9.17
CA ASP A 114 1.05 27.06 7.99
C ASP A 114 2.52 27.46 8.20
N GLU A 115 3.38 26.92 7.34
CA GLU A 115 4.81 27.20 7.29
C GLU A 115 5.10 28.70 7.29
N SER A 116 4.20 29.49 6.69
CA SER A 116 4.35 30.93 6.58
C SER A 116 4.18 31.66 7.93
N THR A 117 3.45 31.07 8.86
CA THR A 117 3.14 31.65 10.20
C THR A 117 3.93 31.01 11.32
N LEU A 118 4.70 29.97 11.04
CA LEU A 118 5.42 29.23 12.08
C LEU A 118 6.54 30.07 12.69
N VAL A 119 6.44 30.32 13.99
CA VAL A 119 7.44 31.03 14.79
C VAL A 119 8.04 30.06 15.80
N TYR A 120 9.37 30.03 15.87
CA TYR A 120 10.05 29.21 16.86
C TYR A 120 9.79 29.77 18.25
N ASN A 121 9.37 28.89 19.16
CA ASN A 121 9.38 29.17 20.59
C ASN A 121 10.04 27.97 21.30
N ALA A 122 10.84 28.23 22.33
CA ALA A 122 11.55 27.18 23.06
C ALA A 122 10.63 26.44 24.04
N ASP A 123 9.44 26.03 23.59
CA ASP A 123 8.49 25.27 24.39
C ASP A 123 9.03 23.85 24.61
N ALA A 124 9.36 23.54 25.87
CA ALA A 124 9.94 22.26 26.26
C ALA A 124 9.03 21.07 25.91
N THR A 125 7.70 21.23 25.93
CA THR A 125 6.77 20.15 25.59
C THR A 125 6.81 19.82 24.09
N ILE A 126 6.94 20.85 23.25
CA ILE A 126 7.08 20.70 21.79
C ILE A 126 8.42 20.02 21.48
N ILE A 127 9.50 20.49 22.10
CA ILE A 127 10.85 19.96 21.91
C ILE A 127 10.95 18.49 22.33
N GLU A 128 10.38 18.10 23.47
CA GLU A 128 10.39 16.71 23.92
C GLU A 128 9.58 15.78 23.00
N ARG A 129 8.41 16.23 22.49
CA ARG A 129 7.69 15.48 21.45
C ARG A 129 8.51 15.38 20.16
N GLY A 130 9.17 16.47 19.76
CA GLY A 130 10.06 16.52 18.61
C GLY A 130 11.22 15.55 18.70
N LYS A 131 11.83 15.42 19.88
CA LYS A 131 12.88 14.44 20.17
C LYS A 131 12.37 13.00 20.01
N ALA A 132 11.15 12.71 20.48
CA ALA A 132 10.53 11.41 20.27
C ALA A 132 10.26 11.13 18.78
N VAL A 133 9.78 12.12 18.03
CA VAL A 133 9.58 12.02 16.58
C VAL A 133 10.90 11.79 15.85
N PHE A 134 11.96 12.51 16.24
CA PHE A 134 13.32 12.38 15.67
C PHE A 134 13.89 10.96 15.84
N ALA A 135 13.72 10.37 17.03
CA ALA A 135 14.14 9.01 17.31
C ALA A 135 13.27 7.97 16.57
N LYS A 136 11.95 8.17 16.56
CA LYS A 136 10.99 7.24 15.94
C LYS A 136 11.13 7.16 14.43
N ASN A 137 11.35 8.29 13.75
CA ASN A 137 11.39 8.37 12.29
C ASN A 137 12.81 8.28 11.71
N THR A 138 13.72 7.59 12.41
CA THR A 138 15.07 7.25 11.92
C THR A 138 15.95 8.45 11.55
N CYS A 139 15.61 9.67 12.00
CA CYS A 139 16.43 10.86 11.75
C CYS A 139 17.82 10.69 12.37
N ALA A 140 17.88 10.09 13.56
CA ALA A 140 19.11 9.78 14.28
C ALA A 140 20.04 8.81 13.51
N SER A 141 19.54 8.00 12.59
CA SER A 141 20.38 7.09 11.80
C SER A 141 21.36 7.85 10.89
N CYS A 142 21.00 9.06 10.46
CA CYS A 142 21.83 9.93 9.62
C CYS A 142 22.40 11.11 10.40
N HIS A 143 21.65 11.66 11.35
CA HIS A 143 22.03 12.86 12.09
C HIS A 143 22.57 12.58 13.50
N ARG A 144 22.63 11.30 13.92
CA ARG A 144 22.90 10.85 15.30
C ARG A 144 21.86 11.33 16.31
N ASN A 145 21.81 10.66 17.46
CA ASN A 145 20.89 11.02 18.55
C ASN A 145 21.17 12.40 19.16
N ASP A 146 22.42 12.86 19.07
CA ASP A 146 22.88 14.16 19.55
C ASP A 146 22.85 15.25 18.47
N GLY A 147 22.38 14.94 17.26
CA GLY A 147 22.36 15.88 16.13
C GLY A 147 23.72 16.13 15.47
N GLY A 148 24.80 15.49 15.94
CA GLY A 148 26.16 15.77 15.49
C GLY A 148 26.48 15.37 14.03
N GLY A 149 25.56 14.68 13.35
CA GLY A 149 25.76 14.24 11.97
C GLY A 149 26.72 13.05 11.83
N ASN A 150 26.64 12.33 10.71
CA ASN A 150 27.56 11.25 10.39
C ASN A 150 28.02 11.32 8.91
N SER A 151 28.54 10.21 8.36
CA SER A 151 28.94 10.18 6.94
C SER A 151 27.76 10.45 5.99
N ILE A 152 26.53 10.22 6.43
CA ILE A 152 25.28 10.39 5.67
C ILE A 152 24.68 11.77 5.93
N GLY A 153 24.33 12.10 7.19
CA GLY A 153 23.65 13.36 7.52
C GLY A 153 24.61 14.49 7.94
N PRO A 154 24.27 15.77 7.67
CA PRO A 154 25.01 16.92 8.21
C PRO A 154 24.88 17.06 9.73
N ASN A 155 25.79 17.85 10.30
CA ASN A 155 25.68 18.32 11.68
C ASN A 155 24.50 19.31 11.80
N LEU A 156 23.63 19.10 12.79
CA LEU A 156 22.48 19.95 13.08
C LEU A 156 22.71 20.88 14.29
N THR A 157 23.87 20.78 14.93
CA THR A 157 24.16 21.54 16.17
C THR A 157 24.95 22.83 15.93
N ASP A 158 25.46 23.06 14.71
CA ASP A 158 26.24 24.25 14.38
C ASP A 158 25.40 25.35 13.70
N GLU A 159 26.06 26.44 13.31
CA GLU A 159 25.44 27.63 12.70
C GLU A 159 25.44 27.58 11.15
N TYR A 160 25.92 26.49 10.55
CA TYR A 160 26.07 26.35 9.10
C TYR A 160 24.98 25.47 8.51
N TRP A 161 24.30 25.96 7.49
CA TRP A 161 23.15 25.29 6.90
C TRP A 161 23.26 25.20 5.37
N LEU A 162 22.91 24.04 4.82
CA LEU A 162 22.87 23.80 3.36
C LEU A 162 21.60 24.36 2.70
N HIS A 163 20.50 24.44 3.46
CA HIS A 163 19.16 24.81 2.95
C HIS A 163 18.52 25.95 3.75
N GLY A 164 19.34 26.71 4.50
CA GLY A 164 18.90 27.74 5.44
C GLY A 164 18.57 27.19 6.83
N GLY A 165 18.93 27.95 7.89
CA GLY A 165 18.77 27.55 9.29
C GLY A 165 17.54 28.14 10.00
N GLY A 166 16.72 28.90 9.28
CA GLY A 166 15.49 29.47 9.83
C GLY A 166 14.42 28.40 10.02
N ILE A 167 13.47 28.65 10.94
CA ILE A 167 12.39 27.68 11.22
C ILE A 167 11.60 27.27 9.97
N LYS A 168 11.34 28.22 9.08
CA LYS A 168 10.64 27.95 7.81
C LYS A 168 11.48 27.03 6.93
N ASN A 169 12.77 27.32 6.78
CA ASN A 169 13.71 26.53 5.98
C ASN A 169 13.82 25.08 6.48
N VAL A 170 14.03 24.91 7.78
CA VAL A 170 14.15 23.60 8.41
C VAL A 170 12.84 22.82 8.29
N PHE A 171 11.70 23.46 8.57
CA PHE A 171 10.38 22.84 8.40
C PHE A 171 10.15 22.37 6.96
N THR A 172 10.38 23.24 5.97
CA THR A 172 10.19 22.93 4.54
C THR A 172 11.13 21.80 4.11
N THR A 173 12.38 21.80 4.59
CA THR A 173 13.36 20.75 4.30
C THR A 173 12.93 19.40 4.87
N ILE A 174 12.39 19.36 6.09
CA ILE A 174 11.88 18.12 6.68
C ILE A 174 10.62 17.65 5.93
N LYS A 175 9.68 18.55 5.65
CA LYS A 175 8.43 18.24 4.96
C LYS A 175 8.66 17.70 3.55
N ASN A 176 9.46 18.39 2.76
CA ASN A 176 9.63 18.09 1.33
C ASN A 176 10.81 17.14 1.07
N GLY A 177 11.72 17.00 2.04
CA GLY A 177 12.94 16.21 1.88
C GLY A 177 13.94 16.84 0.90
N VAL A 178 15.08 16.20 0.78
CA VAL A 178 16.12 16.49 -0.23
C VAL A 178 16.53 15.14 -0.82
N VAL A 179 15.61 14.57 -1.62
CA VAL A 179 15.67 13.18 -2.08
C VAL A 179 16.95 12.89 -2.85
N GLU A 180 17.40 13.85 -3.67
CA GLU A 180 18.65 13.77 -4.44
C GLU A 180 19.91 13.66 -3.56
N LYS A 181 19.82 14.08 -2.30
CA LYS A 181 20.89 14.01 -1.29
C LYS A 181 20.61 12.97 -0.20
N GLY A 182 19.59 12.13 -0.39
CA GLY A 182 19.27 11.00 0.48
C GLY A 182 18.34 11.30 1.66
N MET A 183 17.81 12.53 1.79
CA MET A 183 16.83 12.86 2.84
C MET A 183 15.39 12.64 2.32
N PRO A 184 14.60 11.71 2.91
CA PRO A 184 13.23 11.45 2.46
C PRO A 184 12.27 12.63 2.70
N ALA A 185 11.18 12.68 1.92
CA ALA A 185 10.11 13.65 2.10
C ALA A 185 9.14 13.20 3.21
N TRP A 186 9.24 13.80 4.40
CA TRP A 186 8.49 13.33 5.57
C TRP A 186 7.05 13.83 5.64
N GLY A 187 6.70 14.90 4.91
CA GLY A 187 5.38 15.54 4.98
C GLY A 187 4.19 14.64 4.60
N LYS A 188 4.42 13.53 3.88
CA LYS A 188 3.42 12.51 3.58
C LYS A 188 3.44 11.33 4.56
N ALA A 189 4.53 11.15 5.30
CA ALA A 189 4.76 10.01 6.19
C ALA A 189 4.42 10.31 7.66
N MET A 190 4.36 11.58 8.06
CA MET A 190 4.03 12.01 9.42
C MET A 190 3.02 13.15 9.45
N LYS A 191 2.38 13.35 10.62
CA LYS A 191 1.39 14.41 10.81
C LYS A 191 2.07 15.79 10.73
N PRO A 192 1.40 16.86 10.28
CA PRO A 192 1.97 18.21 10.28
C PRO A 192 2.49 18.66 11.66
N SER A 193 1.83 18.24 12.74
CA SER A 193 2.30 18.47 14.11
C SER A 193 3.63 17.81 14.42
N ASP A 194 3.85 16.60 13.88
CA ASP A 194 5.10 15.86 14.10
C ASP A 194 6.25 16.53 13.34
N VAL A 195 6.00 17.00 12.10
CA VAL A 195 6.96 17.81 11.33
C VAL A 195 7.34 19.09 12.09
N ARG A 196 6.35 19.79 12.67
CA ARG A 196 6.60 20.97 13.50
C ARG A 196 7.46 20.60 14.71
N ASP A 197 7.03 19.61 15.48
CA ASP A 197 7.66 19.27 16.74
C ASP A 197 9.12 18.85 16.50
N VAL A 198 9.41 18.04 15.47
CA VAL A 198 10.79 17.67 15.12
C VAL A 198 11.60 18.87 14.61
N THR A 199 10.98 19.81 13.89
CA THR A 199 11.64 21.08 13.49
C THR A 199 12.11 21.86 14.72
N PHE A 200 11.25 21.98 15.74
CA PHE A 200 11.59 22.69 16.99
C PHE A 200 12.71 21.98 17.73
N PHE A 201 12.66 20.65 17.80
CA PHE A 201 13.75 19.87 18.39
C PHE A 201 15.07 20.10 17.64
N VAL A 202 15.08 20.03 16.31
CA VAL A 202 16.29 20.28 15.51
C VAL A 202 16.87 21.67 15.78
N LEU A 203 16.04 22.72 15.81
CA LEU A 203 16.50 24.07 16.13
C LEU A 203 17.03 24.20 17.55
N SER A 204 16.47 23.45 18.51
CA SER A 204 16.95 23.43 19.89
C SER A 204 18.33 22.80 20.07
N LEU A 205 18.82 22.04 19.08
CA LEU A 205 20.15 21.43 19.11
C LEU A 205 21.27 22.41 18.77
N GLN A 206 20.97 23.55 18.16
CA GLN A 206 21.98 24.53 17.80
C GLN A 206 22.71 25.06 19.04
N GLY A 207 24.05 25.07 18.98
CA GLY A 207 24.93 25.44 20.09
C GLY A 207 25.24 24.31 21.07
N THR A 208 24.62 23.13 20.92
CA THR A 208 25.00 21.95 21.69
C THR A 208 26.35 21.39 21.21
N LYS A 209 27.08 20.74 22.11
CA LYS A 209 28.43 20.20 21.86
C LYS A 209 28.40 18.67 21.88
N PRO A 210 28.08 18.01 20.76
CA PRO A 210 28.19 16.57 20.65
C PRO A 210 29.66 16.11 20.78
N THR A 211 29.89 14.85 21.12
CA THR A 211 31.25 14.33 21.40
C THR A 211 32.14 14.27 20.15
N ASN A 212 31.54 14.03 18.98
CA ASN A 212 32.27 13.93 17.71
C ASN A 212 31.40 14.47 16.55
N PRO A 213 31.16 15.80 16.49
CA PRO A 213 30.39 16.41 15.42
C PRO A 213 31.10 16.27 14.08
N LYS A 214 30.31 16.12 13.02
CA LYS A 214 30.79 16.33 11.66
C LYS A 214 31.21 17.79 11.48
N ALA A 215 32.21 18.04 10.64
CA ALA A 215 32.60 19.40 10.27
C ALA A 215 31.41 20.19 9.70
N PRO A 216 31.34 21.51 9.95
CA PRO A 216 30.25 22.36 9.46
C PRO A 216 30.10 22.29 7.94
N GLN A 217 28.86 22.30 7.47
CA GLN A 217 28.54 22.19 6.04
C GLN A 217 27.54 23.29 5.62
N GLY A 218 27.77 23.89 4.46
CA GLY A 218 26.93 24.96 3.94
C GLY A 218 27.40 26.35 4.38
N GLU A 219 26.46 27.28 4.46
CA GLU A 219 26.75 28.69 4.72
C GLU A 219 26.37 29.06 6.15
N LEU A 220 27.13 29.99 6.75
CA LEU A 220 26.80 30.55 8.06
C LEU A 220 25.44 31.23 7.95
N TYR A 221 24.44 30.67 8.64
CA TYR A 221 23.10 31.23 8.62
C TYR A 221 23.03 32.43 9.55
N LYS A 222 22.72 33.60 8.99
CA LYS A 222 22.41 34.81 9.75
C LYS A 222 20.89 35.02 9.71
N PRO A 223 20.19 35.01 10.85
CA PRO A 223 18.76 35.27 10.85
C PRO A 223 18.51 36.67 10.26
N GLU A 224 17.57 36.78 9.32
CA GLU A 224 17.18 38.08 8.79
C GLU A 224 16.61 38.95 9.93
N PRO A 225 17.00 40.23 10.02
CA PRO A 225 16.42 41.12 11.01
C PRO A 225 14.92 41.21 10.77
N VAL A 226 14.13 41.02 11.81
CA VAL A 226 12.67 41.14 11.79
C VAL A 226 12.31 42.59 11.46
N THR A 227 12.23 42.94 10.18
CA THR A 227 11.68 44.24 9.78
C THR A 227 10.18 44.17 10.03
N ALA A 228 9.76 44.68 11.19
CA ALA A 228 8.37 44.97 11.47
C ALA A 228 7.85 45.87 10.35
N LYS A 229 6.94 45.34 9.52
CA LYS A 229 6.20 46.15 8.55
C LYS A 229 5.48 47.24 9.37
N PRO A 230 5.67 48.54 9.07
CA PRO A 230 4.98 49.59 9.80
C PRO A 230 3.47 49.41 9.59
N ASP A 231 2.77 49.32 10.71
CA ASP A 231 1.32 49.15 10.80
C ASP A 231 0.63 50.35 10.13
N SER A 232 0.06 50.18 8.93
CA SER A 232 -0.54 51.27 8.16
C SER A 232 -1.93 51.68 8.67
N SER A 233 -2.32 51.28 9.88
CA SER A 233 -3.66 51.52 10.42
C SER A 233 -3.71 52.61 11.50
N LYS A 234 -2.96 53.71 11.34
CA LYS A 234 -3.19 54.93 12.13
C LYS A 234 -2.89 56.22 11.35
N THR A 235 -3.71 56.53 10.34
CA THR A 235 -3.94 57.92 9.91
C THR A 235 -5.36 58.09 9.37
N THR A 236 -6.36 58.16 10.25
CA THR A 236 -7.55 59.00 10.02
C THR A 236 -8.09 59.49 11.35
N ALA A 237 -7.48 60.54 11.89
CA ALA A 237 -8.14 61.48 12.78
C ALA A 237 -7.46 62.84 12.61
N LEU A 238 -8.29 63.90 12.50
CA LEU A 238 -7.97 65.34 12.43
C LEU A 238 -7.91 65.94 11.02
N LYS A 239 -9.06 66.38 10.49
CA LYS A 239 -9.62 67.73 10.69
C LYS A 239 -11.06 67.79 10.21
#